data_AF-A0AAN6IKF9-F1
#
_entry.id   AF-A0AAN6IKF9-F1
#
_cell.length_a   1.000
_cell.length_b   1.000
_cell.length_c   1.000
_cell.angle_alpha   90.00
_cell.angle_beta   90.00
_cell.angle_gamma   90.00
#
_symmetry.space_group_name_H-M   'P 1'
#
loop_
_entity.id
_entity.type
_entity.pdbx_description
1 polymer ?
#
loop_
_entity_poly.entity_id
_entity_poly.type
_entity_poly.pdbx_seq_one_letter_code
_entity_poly.pdbx_strand_id
1 'polypeptide(L)'
;MYPELVEQTELVSRELIRITLLFPEMWQEALRNASLCYYGHKDVVEMMKILRPLHKRVRNPETLREYHFVQMFGSDLAAAEEHMNQYFSADSAHRNEALVQQAWELYYVVFRRIEKMFPRPTSLALKDTAPTILQCRDMELVVPGMYNPDAENVYIASFDPNLYVYPSKQHPRRMYIYGSNGNQYTFLLKGREDLRQDERSMQLFGLINSLLSKDSETARRSLTIERFPVVPLSSNSGLIGFYSNCENINNIVRYYRESHNQPVNLEQRMALQFSPNWDTLSVMQKVESFEYALSNTPGNDLQRAMWYKSPNAEVWLERRTDYTRSLAVMSIAGYILGLGDRHPSNILIHERTGKVVHIDLGDCFELAAHRDKYPEKVPFRLTRMLIMPMEVSSIEGIFKHTANHTMRVLRANRESLMAVLEAFVYDPLVSWSYLNDTEMGIDTSQDTAKVTSNTSRNAQASEHAARWSMGGNGGANMSDFASMGGSKPDMGVSKAGNGYYENAEGKAWQTGNPKARAIVKRIHDKLVGTDFSNEQLTVSEQIEKLIQQATSSENLAVLYVGWVPLW
;
A
#
# COMPACT_ATOMS: atom_id res chain seq x y z
N MET A 1 16.23 -35.16 4.93
CA MET A 1 16.32 -33.68 4.97
C MET A 1 16.90 -33.27 3.63
N TYR A 2 16.34 -32.27 2.94
CA TYR A 2 16.73 -31.90 1.57
C TYR A 2 17.72 -30.71 1.62
N PRO A 3 19.04 -30.95 1.79
CA PRO A 3 20.01 -29.87 1.96
C PRO A 3 20.12 -29.00 0.70
N GLU A 4 20.08 -29.62 -0.48
CA GLU A 4 20.17 -28.92 -1.76
C GLU A 4 19.01 -27.93 -1.95
N LEU A 5 17.77 -28.34 -1.65
CA LEU A 5 16.60 -27.46 -1.69
C LEU A 5 16.76 -26.25 -0.76
N VAL A 6 17.31 -26.44 0.44
CA VAL A 6 17.53 -25.34 1.40
C VAL A 6 18.59 -24.38 0.88
N GLU A 7 19.71 -24.88 0.37
CA GLU A 7 20.78 -24.05 -0.21
C GLU A 7 20.27 -23.26 -1.43
N GLN A 8 19.52 -23.91 -2.32
CA GLN A 8 18.88 -23.27 -3.47
C GLN A 8 17.89 -22.17 -3.04
N THR A 9 17.09 -22.43 -2.01
CA THR A 9 16.12 -21.47 -1.48
C THR A 9 16.81 -20.26 -0.85
N GLU A 10 17.86 -20.49 -0.05
CA GLU A 10 18.63 -19.42 0.60
C GLU A 10 19.30 -18.53 -0.45
N LEU A 11 19.91 -19.14 -1.47
CA LEU A 11 20.53 -18.42 -2.58
C LEU A 11 19.50 -17.53 -3.31
N VAL A 12 18.37 -18.11 -3.73
CA VAL A 12 17.33 -17.36 -4.45
C VAL A 12 16.77 -16.24 -3.59
N SER A 13 16.43 -16.52 -2.33
CA SER A 13 15.90 -15.52 -1.40
C SER A 13 16.88 -14.34 -1.21
N ARG A 14 18.16 -14.64 -0.93
CA ARG A 14 19.20 -13.61 -0.74
C ARG A 14 19.36 -12.72 -1.97
N GLU A 15 19.44 -13.30 -3.16
CA GLU A 15 19.62 -12.54 -4.38
C GLU A 15 18.38 -11.72 -4.76
N LEU A 16 17.17 -12.26 -4.55
CA LEU A 16 15.95 -11.48 -4.74
C LEU A 16 15.86 -10.30 -3.77
N ILE A 17 16.21 -10.48 -2.50
CA ILE A 17 16.29 -9.38 -1.53
C ILE A 17 17.31 -8.33 -1.99
N ARG A 18 18.47 -8.75 -2.53
CA ARG A 18 19.48 -7.82 -3.07
C ARG A 18 18.95 -7.00 -4.25
N ILE A 19 18.28 -7.64 -5.20
CA ILE A 19 17.68 -6.98 -6.38
C ILE A 19 16.56 -6.01 -5.96
N THR A 20 15.87 -6.29 -4.86
CA THR A 20 14.72 -5.52 -4.39
C THR A 20 15.05 -4.06 -4.08
N LEU A 21 16.25 -3.78 -3.58
CA LEU A 21 16.67 -2.46 -3.11
C LEU A 21 18.14 -2.23 -3.49
N LEU A 22 18.38 -1.39 -4.49
CA LEU A 22 19.73 -1.11 -4.99
C LEU A 22 20.45 -0.11 -4.08
N PHE A 23 21.80 -0.09 -4.09
CA PHE A 23 22.59 0.85 -3.27
C PHE A 23 22.15 2.31 -3.41
N PRO A 24 21.96 2.88 -4.63
CA PRO A 24 21.49 4.25 -4.76
C PRO A 24 20.15 4.49 -4.05
N GLU A 25 19.25 3.50 -4.07
CA GLU A 25 17.92 3.61 -3.47
C GLU A 25 17.96 3.50 -1.94
N MET A 26 18.80 2.60 -1.41
CA MET A 26 19.05 2.45 0.02
C MET A 26 19.64 3.74 0.59
N TRP A 27 20.66 4.30 -0.08
CA TRP A 27 21.30 5.55 0.32
C TRP A 27 20.36 6.75 0.22
N GLN A 28 19.58 6.87 -0.87
CA GLN A 28 18.62 7.97 -1.01
C GLN A 28 17.60 8.00 0.14
N GLU A 29 17.09 6.83 0.54
CA GLU A 29 16.13 6.72 1.63
C GLU A 29 16.77 6.99 2.99
N ALA A 30 17.92 6.36 3.26
CA ALA A 30 18.62 6.54 4.52
C ALA A 30 19.06 7.99 4.73
N LEU A 31 19.55 8.67 3.69
CA LEU A 31 19.91 10.08 3.75
C LEU A 31 18.69 10.98 3.98
N ARG A 32 17.54 10.65 3.38
CA ARG A 32 16.28 11.37 3.62
C ARG A 32 15.84 11.22 5.08
N ASN A 33 15.83 9.99 5.61
CA ASN A 33 15.44 9.73 7.00
C ASN A 33 16.43 10.36 8.00
N ALA A 34 17.74 10.23 7.73
CA ALA A 34 18.79 10.89 8.50
C ALA A 34 18.63 12.42 8.50
N SER A 35 18.21 13.03 7.39
CA SER A 35 18.00 14.47 7.30
C SER A 35 16.85 14.95 8.20
N LEU A 36 15.79 14.14 8.36
CA LEU A 36 14.68 14.42 9.27
C LEU A 36 15.13 14.35 10.74
N CYS A 37 15.94 13.37 11.12
CA CYS A 37 16.52 13.28 12.46
C CYS A 37 17.41 14.49 12.77
N TYR A 38 18.25 14.91 11.82
CA TYR A 38 19.19 16.00 12.01
C TYR A 38 18.52 17.39 12.00
N TYR A 39 17.78 17.75 10.95
CA TYR A 39 17.16 19.07 10.85
C TYR A 39 15.86 19.19 11.67
N GLY A 40 15.12 18.10 11.82
CA GLY A 40 13.87 18.08 12.56
C GLY A 40 14.06 17.98 14.07
N HIS A 41 14.82 16.98 14.53
CA HIS A 41 14.97 16.66 15.96
C HIS A 41 16.35 17.01 16.55
N LYS A 42 17.31 17.47 15.71
CA LYS A 42 18.71 17.70 16.10
C LYS A 42 19.40 16.48 16.72
N ASP A 43 18.96 15.28 16.34
CA ASP A 43 19.50 14.02 16.85
C ASP A 43 20.53 13.42 15.90
N VAL A 44 21.81 13.71 16.19
CA VAL A 44 22.98 13.22 15.43
C VAL A 44 23.25 11.74 15.70
N VAL A 45 22.86 11.22 16.86
CA VAL A 45 23.10 9.82 17.24
C VAL A 45 22.18 8.92 16.42
N GLU A 46 20.89 9.26 16.37
CA GLU A 46 19.90 8.50 15.62
C GLU A 46 20.18 8.54 14.11
N MET A 47 20.59 9.70 13.60
CA MET A 47 21.09 9.86 12.24
C MET A 47 22.19 8.84 11.89
N MET A 48 23.19 8.67 12.76
CA MET A 48 24.27 7.71 12.48
C MET A 48 23.87 6.25 12.69
N LYS A 49 22.89 5.95 13.55
CA LYS A 49 22.35 4.58 13.62
C LYS A 49 21.76 4.15 12.28
N ILE A 50 21.15 5.07 11.55
CA ILE A 50 20.59 4.82 10.21
C ILE A 50 21.71 4.63 9.17
N LEU A 51 22.74 5.48 9.18
CA LEU A 51 23.77 5.49 8.12
C LEU A 51 24.88 4.45 8.31
N ARG A 52 25.25 4.10 9.55
CA ARG A 52 26.37 3.20 9.85
C ARG A 52 26.24 1.79 9.23
N PRO A 53 25.05 1.13 9.21
CA PRO A 53 24.89 -0.15 8.51
C PRO A 53 25.16 -0.05 7.01
N LEU A 54 24.80 1.07 6.37
CA LEU A 54 25.03 1.25 4.93
C LEU A 54 26.51 1.50 4.62
N HIS A 55 27.23 2.25 5.45
CA HIS A 55 28.68 2.41 5.33
C HIS A 55 29.41 1.06 5.36
N LYS A 56 29.02 0.17 6.29
CA LYS A 56 29.58 -1.19 6.35
C LYS A 56 29.34 -1.98 5.06
N ARG A 57 28.16 -1.81 4.44
CA ARG A 57 27.79 -2.50 3.20
C ARG A 57 28.55 -1.97 1.97
N VAL A 58 28.78 -0.66 1.90
CA VAL A 58 29.56 -0.03 0.82
C VAL A 58 31.02 -0.48 0.80
N ARG A 59 31.60 -0.86 1.95
CA ARG A 59 32.98 -1.36 2.04
C ARG A 59 33.17 -2.74 1.39
N ASN A 60 32.11 -3.53 1.26
CA ASN A 60 32.15 -4.88 0.70
C ASN A 60 31.17 -4.99 -0.48
N PRO A 61 31.47 -4.37 -1.64
CA PRO A 61 30.66 -4.55 -2.85
C PRO A 61 30.81 -5.97 -3.40
N GLU A 62 29.70 -6.60 -3.77
CA GLU A 62 29.68 -7.98 -4.26
C GLU A 62 29.33 -8.07 -5.76
N THR A 63 28.66 -7.06 -6.32
CA THR A 63 28.14 -7.08 -7.70
C THR A 63 28.73 -5.95 -8.54
N LEU A 64 28.78 -6.11 -9.86
CA LEU A 64 29.36 -5.11 -10.76
C LEU A 64 28.70 -3.72 -10.59
N ARG A 65 27.37 -3.70 -10.38
CA ARG A 65 26.63 -2.46 -10.12
C ARG A 65 26.97 -1.82 -8.77
N GLU A 66 27.23 -2.63 -7.75
CA GLU A 66 27.70 -2.15 -6.44
C GLU A 66 29.13 -1.58 -6.55
N TYR A 67 30.04 -2.25 -7.26
CA TYR A 67 31.38 -1.72 -7.56
C TYR A 67 31.31 -0.36 -8.27
N HIS A 68 30.44 -0.23 -9.28
CA HIS A 68 30.25 1.04 -9.97
C HIS A 68 29.70 2.14 -9.03
N PHE A 69 28.82 1.80 -8.09
CA PHE A 69 28.35 2.75 -7.08
C PHE A 69 29.50 3.22 -6.17
N VAL A 70 30.31 2.27 -5.66
CA VAL A 70 31.48 2.58 -4.82
C VAL A 70 32.48 3.44 -5.57
N GLN A 71 32.71 3.17 -6.86
CA GLN A 71 33.61 3.98 -7.69
C GLN A 71 33.11 5.43 -7.85
N MET A 72 31.79 5.65 -7.92
CA MET A 72 31.21 6.99 -8.13
C MET A 72 31.05 7.82 -6.85
N PHE A 73 30.77 7.18 -5.71
CA PHE A 73 30.37 7.84 -4.46
C PHE A 73 31.17 7.42 -3.24
N GLY A 74 31.99 6.37 -3.34
CA GLY A 74 32.68 5.76 -2.20
C GLY A 74 33.66 6.70 -1.50
N SER A 75 34.36 7.55 -2.24
CA SER A 75 35.27 8.56 -1.67
C SER A 75 34.53 9.57 -0.79
N ASP A 76 33.43 10.12 -1.32
CA ASP A 76 32.63 11.14 -0.65
C ASP A 76 31.97 10.56 0.61
N LEU A 77 31.46 9.32 0.51
CA LEU A 77 30.87 8.60 1.64
C LEU A 77 31.90 8.25 2.72
N ALA A 78 33.10 7.81 2.34
CA ALA A 78 34.17 7.49 3.29
C ALA A 78 34.65 8.74 4.04
N ALA A 79 34.83 9.86 3.34
CA ALA A 79 35.19 11.14 3.95
C ALA A 79 34.10 11.62 4.92
N ALA A 80 32.82 11.51 4.53
CA ALA A 80 31.70 11.84 5.41
C ALA A 80 31.66 10.94 6.66
N GLU A 81 31.95 9.64 6.52
CA GLU A 81 32.01 8.72 7.66
C GLU A 81 33.16 9.06 8.61
N GLU A 82 34.31 9.46 8.09
CA GLU A 82 35.48 9.85 8.88
C GLU A 82 35.19 11.07 9.76
N HIS A 83 34.60 12.13 9.19
CA HIS A 83 34.17 13.32 9.94
C HIS A 83 33.19 12.95 11.06
N MET A 84 32.24 12.05 10.79
CA MET A 84 31.32 11.57 11.82
C MET A 84 32.03 10.75 12.90
N ASN A 85 32.96 9.86 12.54
CA ASN A 85 33.72 9.07 13.51
C ASN A 85 34.60 9.96 14.41
N GLN A 86 35.21 11.02 13.86
CA GLN A 86 35.94 12.02 14.62
C GLN A 86 35.02 12.72 15.64
N TYR A 87 33.81 13.11 15.22
CA TYR A 87 32.80 13.70 16.10
C TYR A 87 32.41 12.77 17.27
N PHE A 88 32.23 11.46 17.02
CA PHE A 88 31.89 10.50 18.08
C PHE A 88 33.09 10.09 18.96
N SER A 89 34.32 10.23 18.45
CA SER A 89 35.55 9.96 19.22
C SER A 89 35.92 11.08 20.19
N ALA A 90 35.45 12.31 19.93
CA ALA A 90 35.66 13.44 20.81
C ALA A 90 34.80 13.33 22.08
N ASP A 91 35.35 13.80 23.20
CA ASP A 91 34.64 13.79 24.48
C ASP A 91 33.36 14.64 24.40
N SER A 92 32.34 14.27 25.16
CA SER A 92 30.98 14.84 25.05
C SER A 92 30.95 16.36 25.26
N ALA A 93 31.92 16.90 26.01
CA ALA A 93 32.08 18.32 26.26
C ALA A 93 32.77 19.12 25.13
N HIS A 94 33.41 18.45 24.16
CA HIS A 94 34.22 19.07 23.10
C HIS A 94 33.80 18.66 21.67
N ARG A 95 32.55 18.23 21.50
CA ARG A 95 32.02 17.83 20.20
C ARG A 95 31.94 19.03 19.25
N ASN A 96 32.67 18.97 18.15
CA ASN A 96 32.69 20.03 17.15
C ASN A 96 31.55 19.84 16.13
N GLU A 97 30.50 20.67 16.22
CA GLU A 97 29.37 20.65 15.29
C GLU A 97 29.77 20.94 13.84
N ALA A 98 30.90 21.63 13.60
CA ALA A 98 31.39 21.88 12.25
C ALA A 98 31.73 20.58 11.49
N LEU A 99 32.17 19.53 12.20
CA LEU A 99 32.45 18.22 11.58
C LEU A 99 31.16 17.55 11.06
N VAL A 100 30.06 17.72 11.79
CA VAL A 100 28.75 17.17 11.39
C VAL A 100 28.23 17.94 10.17
N GLN A 101 28.41 19.25 10.14
CA GLN A 101 28.05 20.08 8.99
C GLN A 101 28.86 19.71 7.74
N GLN A 102 30.16 19.50 7.87
CA GLN A 102 31.04 19.06 6.76
C GLN A 102 30.63 17.66 6.23
N ALA A 103 30.33 16.72 7.12
CA ALA A 103 29.81 15.42 6.73
C ALA A 103 28.48 15.53 5.96
N TRP A 104 27.58 16.43 6.41
CA TRP A 104 26.30 16.66 5.77
C TRP A 104 26.39 17.28 4.38
N GLU A 105 27.34 18.18 4.15
CA GLU A 105 27.59 18.75 2.82
C GLU A 105 27.94 17.64 1.82
N LEU A 106 28.82 16.71 2.21
CA LEU A 106 29.18 15.54 1.39
C LEU A 106 27.97 14.62 1.16
N TYR A 107 27.23 14.28 2.21
CA TYR A 107 26.01 13.47 2.08
C TYR A 107 24.97 14.12 1.17
N TYR A 108 24.81 15.44 1.23
CA TYR A 108 23.87 16.18 0.39
C TYR A 108 24.30 16.18 -1.08
N VAL A 109 25.59 16.33 -1.38
CA VAL A 109 26.11 16.20 -2.75
C VAL A 109 25.81 14.81 -3.31
N VAL A 110 26.07 13.76 -2.54
CA VAL A 110 25.76 12.37 -2.92
C VAL A 110 24.25 12.20 -3.15
N PHE A 111 23.42 12.69 -2.23
CA PHE A 111 21.95 12.64 -2.34
C PHE A 111 21.44 13.28 -3.64
N ARG A 112 21.91 14.50 -3.96
CA ARG A 112 21.49 15.24 -5.16
C ARG A 112 21.95 14.57 -6.45
N ARG A 113 23.12 13.92 -6.45
CA ARG A 113 23.62 13.14 -7.59
C ARG A 113 22.79 11.86 -7.79
N ILE A 114 22.46 11.16 -6.71
CA ILE A 114 21.62 9.95 -6.73
C ILE A 114 20.20 10.28 -7.20
N GLU A 115 19.59 11.36 -6.73
CA GLU A 115 18.23 11.79 -7.11
C GLU A 115 18.09 11.94 -8.64
N LYS A 116 19.14 12.43 -9.31
CA LYS A 116 19.18 12.59 -10.77
C LYS A 116 19.30 11.27 -11.55
N MET A 117 19.61 10.14 -10.90
CA MET A 117 19.77 8.83 -11.55
C MET A 117 18.43 8.11 -11.83
N PHE A 118 17.34 8.50 -11.16
CA PHE A 118 16.07 7.80 -11.20
C PHE A 118 14.93 8.31 -12.12
N PRO A 119 15.08 9.30 -13.02
CA PRO A 119 13.93 9.91 -13.68
C PRO A 119 13.32 9.09 -14.83
N ARG A 120 13.85 7.90 -15.17
CA ARG A 120 13.40 7.12 -16.34
C ARG A 120 13.14 5.65 -16.01
N PRO A 121 12.18 5.00 -16.67
CA PRO A 121 12.03 3.55 -16.59
C PRO A 121 13.36 2.91 -17.02
N THR A 122 13.92 2.08 -16.16
CA THR A 122 15.20 1.42 -16.40
C THR A 122 14.99 -0.07 -16.52
N SER A 123 15.62 -0.67 -17.52
CA SER A 123 15.87 -2.11 -17.53
C SER A 123 17.07 -2.40 -16.64
N LEU A 124 16.95 -3.42 -15.79
CA LEU A 124 17.98 -3.85 -14.87
C LEU A 124 18.46 -5.23 -15.30
N ALA A 125 19.71 -5.33 -15.76
CA ALA A 125 20.28 -6.58 -16.20
C ALA A 125 20.80 -7.40 -15.02
N LEU A 126 20.33 -8.64 -14.87
CA LEU A 126 20.73 -9.55 -13.79
C LEU A 126 22.22 -9.85 -13.79
N LYS A 127 22.87 -9.88 -14.96
CA LYS A 127 24.32 -10.07 -15.07
C LYS A 127 25.12 -9.07 -14.23
N ASP A 128 24.60 -7.85 -14.05
CA ASP A 128 25.29 -6.76 -13.36
C ASP A 128 24.88 -6.66 -11.87
N THR A 129 23.71 -7.20 -11.50
CA THR A 129 23.12 -7.07 -10.16
C THR A 129 23.00 -8.34 -9.34
N ALA A 130 22.88 -9.49 -9.98
CA ALA A 130 22.74 -10.80 -9.33
C ALA A 130 23.16 -11.90 -10.32
N PRO A 131 24.46 -12.03 -10.64
CA PRO A 131 24.93 -13.01 -11.61
C PRO A 131 24.69 -14.47 -11.15
N THR A 132 24.63 -14.70 -9.85
CA THR A 132 24.38 -16.02 -9.22
C THR A 132 22.99 -16.55 -9.57
N ILE A 133 21.94 -15.71 -9.50
CA ILE A 133 20.57 -16.14 -9.84
C ILE A 133 20.43 -16.41 -11.35
N LEU A 134 21.20 -15.71 -12.19
CA LEU A 134 21.20 -15.92 -13.64
C LEU A 134 21.85 -17.25 -14.05
N GLN A 135 22.78 -17.76 -13.24
CA GLN A 135 23.44 -19.05 -13.44
C GLN A 135 22.58 -20.24 -13.00
N CYS A 136 21.55 -20.00 -12.18
CA CYS A 136 20.64 -21.05 -11.72
C CYS A 136 19.84 -21.62 -12.89
N ARG A 137 19.91 -22.95 -13.05
CA ARG A 137 19.19 -23.73 -14.07
C ARG A 137 18.58 -24.96 -13.43
N ASP A 138 17.37 -25.31 -13.85
CA ASP A 138 16.68 -26.56 -13.53
C ASP A 138 16.75 -26.93 -12.03
N MET A 139 16.28 -26.02 -11.19
CA MET A 139 16.33 -26.12 -9.73
C MET A 139 15.31 -27.14 -9.18
N GLU A 140 15.56 -27.69 -7.99
CA GLU A 140 14.55 -28.45 -7.22
C GLU A 140 13.53 -27.53 -6.54
N LEU A 141 13.78 -26.23 -6.54
CA LEU A 141 12.89 -25.21 -6.00
C LEU A 141 11.66 -25.03 -6.92
N VAL A 142 10.47 -25.18 -6.33
CA VAL A 142 9.20 -24.92 -7.01
C VAL A 142 9.04 -23.43 -7.29
N VAL A 143 8.40 -23.09 -8.42
CA VAL A 143 8.06 -21.70 -8.75
C VAL A 143 7.30 -21.07 -7.56
N PRO A 144 7.72 -19.88 -7.07
CA PRO A 144 7.17 -19.32 -5.84
C PRO A 144 5.65 -19.22 -5.84
N GLY A 145 5.01 -19.77 -4.80
CA GLY A 145 3.55 -19.76 -4.62
C GLY A 145 2.75 -20.74 -5.49
N MET A 146 3.42 -21.64 -6.23
CA MET A 146 2.77 -22.65 -7.07
C MET A 146 2.79 -24.07 -6.48
N TYR A 147 3.32 -24.24 -5.26
CA TYR A 147 3.38 -25.54 -4.59
C TYR A 147 1.97 -26.08 -4.32
N ASN A 148 1.71 -27.30 -4.78
CA ASN A 148 0.47 -28.02 -4.52
C ASN A 148 0.79 -29.47 -4.15
N PRO A 149 0.41 -29.95 -2.95
CA PRO A 149 0.66 -31.34 -2.56
C PRO A 149 -0.12 -32.37 -3.40
N ASP A 150 -1.26 -31.96 -3.99
CA ASP A 150 -2.17 -32.86 -4.71
C ASP A 150 -1.91 -32.88 -6.23
N ALA A 151 -0.94 -32.10 -6.72
CA ALA A 151 -0.63 -31.98 -8.15
C ALA A 151 0.87 -32.02 -8.41
N GLU A 152 1.24 -32.21 -9.68
CA GLU A 152 2.63 -32.15 -10.11
C GLU A 152 3.16 -30.71 -9.98
N ASN A 153 4.27 -30.56 -9.26
CA ASN A 153 4.86 -29.24 -9.00
C ASN A 153 5.64 -28.74 -10.21
N VAL A 154 5.56 -27.43 -10.45
CA VAL A 154 6.34 -26.75 -11.49
C VAL A 154 7.60 -26.15 -10.87
N TYR A 155 8.76 -26.62 -11.32
CA TYR A 155 10.07 -26.22 -10.80
C TYR A 155 10.64 -25.02 -11.54
N ILE A 156 11.55 -24.28 -10.94
CA ILE A 156 12.23 -23.15 -11.58
C ILE A 156 13.24 -23.68 -12.60
N ALA A 157 12.97 -23.48 -13.89
CA ALA A 157 13.90 -23.81 -14.96
C ALA A 157 14.98 -22.72 -15.13
N SER A 158 14.59 -21.44 -15.14
CA SER A 158 15.55 -20.32 -15.19
C SER A 158 14.91 -18.95 -14.92
N PHE A 159 15.74 -17.93 -14.70
CA PHE A 159 15.35 -16.53 -14.55
C PHE A 159 15.62 -15.74 -15.82
N ASP A 160 14.73 -14.79 -16.15
CA ASP A 160 14.95 -13.89 -17.28
C ASP A 160 16.08 -12.90 -17.00
N PRO A 161 17.02 -12.67 -17.94
CA PRO A 161 18.20 -11.84 -17.70
C PRO A 161 17.88 -10.36 -17.47
N ASN A 162 16.68 -9.88 -17.81
CA ASN A 162 16.31 -8.47 -17.70
C ASN A 162 15.10 -8.28 -16.79
N LEU A 163 15.22 -7.33 -15.88
CA LEU A 163 14.14 -6.91 -15.01
C LEU A 163 13.64 -5.53 -15.44
N TYR A 164 12.32 -5.36 -15.42
CA TYR A 164 11.71 -4.05 -15.71
C TYR A 164 11.42 -3.32 -14.40
N VAL A 165 11.94 -2.12 -14.23
CA VAL A 165 11.68 -1.28 -13.04
C VAL A 165 10.51 -0.34 -13.33
N TYR A 166 9.43 -0.45 -12.57
CA TYR A 166 8.30 0.46 -12.70
C TYR A 166 8.64 1.87 -12.18
N PRO A 167 8.26 2.95 -12.89
CA PRO A 167 8.49 4.32 -12.45
C PRO A 167 7.43 4.77 -11.44
N SER A 168 7.31 4.04 -10.32
CA SER A 168 6.43 4.39 -9.20
C SER A 168 7.25 4.75 -7.96
N LYS A 169 6.63 5.29 -6.90
CA LYS A 169 7.32 5.70 -5.66
C LYS A 169 8.19 4.61 -5.03
N GLN A 170 7.77 3.35 -5.12
CA GLN A 170 8.50 2.21 -4.53
C GLN A 170 9.48 1.54 -5.50
N HIS A 171 9.44 1.87 -6.80
CA HIS A 171 10.29 1.29 -7.84
C HIS A 171 10.24 -0.25 -7.90
N PRO A 172 9.06 -0.90 -7.87
CA PRO A 172 8.98 -2.36 -7.85
C PRO A 172 9.52 -2.94 -9.16
N ARG A 173 10.08 -4.15 -9.09
CA ARG A 173 10.72 -4.82 -10.24
C ARG A 173 9.82 -5.91 -10.76
N ARG A 174 9.52 -5.89 -12.05
CA ARG A 174 8.94 -7.04 -12.74
C ARG A 174 10.04 -8.00 -13.14
N MET A 175 9.90 -9.25 -12.74
CA MET A 175 10.77 -10.36 -13.11
C MET A 175 9.96 -11.45 -13.80
N TYR A 176 10.62 -12.20 -14.67
CA TYR A 176 10.07 -13.39 -15.27
C TYR A 176 10.86 -14.61 -14.82
N ILE A 177 10.14 -15.67 -14.46
CA ILE A 177 10.67 -16.98 -14.07
C ILE A 177 10.09 -18.00 -15.03
N TYR A 178 10.94 -18.78 -15.68
CA TYR A 178 10.52 -19.87 -16.57
C TYR A 178 10.38 -21.14 -15.74
N GLY A 179 9.21 -21.78 -15.81
CA GLY A 179 8.95 -23.05 -15.13
C GLY A 179 9.41 -24.25 -15.95
N SER A 180 9.55 -25.41 -15.29
CA SER A 180 9.86 -26.70 -15.90
C SER A 180 8.83 -27.15 -16.95
N ASN A 181 7.61 -26.61 -16.88
CA ASN A 181 6.55 -26.81 -17.87
C ASN A 181 6.68 -25.93 -19.12
N GLY A 182 7.75 -25.12 -19.23
CA GLY A 182 7.98 -24.20 -20.35
C GLY A 182 7.16 -22.91 -20.28
N ASN A 183 6.32 -22.72 -19.26
CA ASN A 183 5.52 -21.50 -19.10
C ASN A 183 6.32 -20.39 -18.42
N GLN A 184 6.00 -19.15 -18.78
CA GLN A 184 6.58 -17.95 -18.18
C GLN A 184 5.68 -17.45 -17.05
N TYR A 185 6.26 -17.33 -15.85
CA TYR A 185 5.62 -16.79 -14.67
C TYR A 185 6.11 -15.37 -14.42
N THR A 186 5.20 -14.45 -14.20
CA THR A 186 5.51 -13.04 -13.96
C THR A 186 5.39 -12.74 -12.48
N PHE A 187 6.42 -12.16 -11.89
CA PHE A 187 6.40 -11.70 -10.50
C PHE A 187 6.76 -10.22 -10.41
N LEU A 188 6.14 -9.55 -9.44
CA LEU A 188 6.45 -8.21 -9.01
C LEU A 188 7.20 -8.32 -7.68
N LEU A 189 8.48 -7.97 -7.72
CA LEU A 189 9.32 -7.87 -6.55
C LEU A 189 9.12 -6.49 -5.93
N LYS A 190 8.42 -6.47 -4.78
CA LYS A 190 8.17 -5.27 -3.99
C LYS A 190 9.20 -5.16 -2.87
N GLY A 191 9.70 -3.94 -2.70
CA GLY A 191 10.60 -3.56 -1.61
C GLY A 191 10.01 -2.43 -0.78
N ARG A 192 10.47 -2.33 0.46
CA ARG A 192 10.00 -1.36 1.46
C ARG A 192 8.55 -1.57 1.89
N GLU A 193 8.09 -2.82 1.82
CA GLU A 193 6.72 -3.19 2.13
C GLU A 193 6.70 -4.57 2.77
N ASP A 194 5.90 -4.71 3.82
CA ASP A 194 5.67 -5.99 4.48
C ASP A 194 4.52 -6.73 3.79
N LEU A 195 4.84 -7.75 3.01
CA LEU A 195 3.84 -8.51 2.26
C LEU A 195 3.14 -9.61 3.08
N ARG A 196 3.44 -9.76 4.38
CA ARG A 196 2.73 -10.73 5.23
C ARG A 196 1.26 -10.40 5.34
N GLN A 197 0.90 -9.12 5.33
CA GLN A 197 -0.50 -8.70 5.32
C GLN A 197 -1.23 -9.16 4.05
N ASP A 198 -0.62 -8.97 2.87
CA ASP A 198 -1.15 -9.45 1.60
C ASP A 198 -1.23 -10.97 1.55
N GLU A 199 -0.21 -11.69 2.02
CA GLU A 199 -0.19 -13.16 2.10
C GLU A 199 -1.37 -13.69 2.91
N ARG A 200 -1.60 -13.14 4.09
CA ARG A 200 -2.69 -13.56 4.97
C ARG A 200 -4.06 -13.17 4.43
N SER A 201 -4.16 -12.03 3.75
CA SER A 201 -5.37 -11.65 3.02
C SER A 201 -5.69 -12.68 1.91
N MET A 202 -4.67 -13.17 1.19
CA MET A 202 -4.85 -14.24 0.20
C MET A 202 -5.25 -15.59 0.85
N GLN A 203 -4.78 -15.88 2.07
CA GLN A 203 -5.22 -17.05 2.84
C GLN A 203 -6.70 -16.93 3.23
N LEU A 204 -7.12 -15.76 3.73
CA LEU A 204 -8.53 -15.47 4.03
C LEU A 204 -9.41 -15.62 2.78
N PHE A 205 -8.99 -15.07 1.64
CA PHE A 205 -9.72 -15.25 0.38
C PHE A 205 -9.78 -16.72 -0.05
N GLY A 206 -8.74 -17.51 0.24
CA GLY A 206 -8.75 -18.95 0.03
C GLY A 206 -9.81 -19.67 0.87
N LEU A 207 -9.94 -19.28 2.14
CA LEU A 207 -11.03 -19.76 3.01
C LEU A 207 -12.40 -19.33 2.46
N ILE A 208 -12.57 -18.06 2.08
CA ILE A 208 -13.84 -17.56 1.51
C ILE A 208 -14.21 -18.35 0.25
N ASN A 209 -13.28 -18.60 -0.67
CA ASN A 209 -13.54 -19.42 -1.86
C ASN A 209 -13.95 -20.85 -1.50
N SER A 210 -13.34 -21.43 -0.46
CA SER A 210 -13.70 -22.76 0.04
C SER A 210 -15.11 -22.79 0.67
N LEU A 211 -15.55 -21.69 1.29
CA LEU A 211 -16.90 -21.56 1.84
C LEU A 211 -17.95 -21.34 0.74
N LEU A 212 -17.65 -20.47 -0.24
CA LEU A 212 -18.52 -20.19 -1.38
C LEU A 212 -18.69 -21.39 -2.31
N SER A 213 -17.70 -22.26 -2.41
CA SER A 213 -17.81 -23.50 -3.20
C SER A 213 -18.61 -24.61 -2.50
N LYS A 214 -18.71 -24.57 -1.16
CA LYS A 214 -19.52 -25.53 -0.39
C LYS A 214 -21.01 -25.20 -0.39
N ASP A 215 -21.37 -23.91 -0.45
CA ASP A 215 -22.77 -23.50 -0.52
C ASP A 215 -23.33 -23.69 -1.94
N SER A 216 -24.43 -24.44 -2.05
CA SER A 216 -25.01 -24.85 -3.34
C SER A 216 -25.36 -23.69 -4.26
N GLU A 217 -25.79 -22.56 -3.71
CA GLU A 217 -26.28 -21.44 -4.49
C GLU A 217 -25.13 -20.59 -5.04
N THR A 218 -24.12 -20.35 -4.20
CA THR A 218 -22.91 -19.63 -4.60
C THR A 218 -22.03 -20.48 -5.51
N ALA A 219 -21.96 -21.79 -5.29
CA ALA A 219 -21.24 -22.73 -6.15
C ALA A 219 -21.85 -22.82 -7.56
N ARG A 220 -23.19 -22.89 -7.66
CA ARG A 220 -23.89 -22.89 -8.96
C ARG A 220 -23.59 -21.64 -9.80
N ARG A 221 -23.31 -20.51 -9.16
CA ARG A 221 -22.97 -19.24 -9.81
C ARG A 221 -21.46 -19.02 -9.97
N SER A 222 -20.63 -20.00 -9.58
CA SER A 222 -19.17 -19.96 -9.63
C SER A 222 -18.58 -18.70 -8.97
N LEU A 223 -19.13 -18.31 -7.81
CA LEU A 223 -18.64 -17.14 -7.07
C LEU A 223 -17.27 -17.43 -6.47
N THR A 224 -16.26 -16.70 -6.91
CA THR A 224 -14.86 -16.85 -6.46
C THR A 224 -14.16 -15.50 -6.43
N ILE A 225 -13.28 -15.32 -5.44
CA ILE A 225 -12.28 -14.24 -5.41
C ILE A 225 -11.04 -14.73 -6.17
N GLU A 226 -10.56 -13.92 -7.10
CA GLU A 226 -9.29 -14.17 -7.80
C GLU A 226 -8.12 -13.90 -6.83
N ARG A 227 -7.24 -14.90 -6.65
CA ARG A 227 -6.13 -14.86 -5.68
C ARG A 227 -4.79 -14.97 -6.37
N PHE A 228 -3.81 -14.14 -6.04
CA PHE A 228 -2.46 -14.27 -6.58
C PHE A 228 -1.51 -14.81 -5.51
N PRO A 229 -0.43 -15.47 -5.91
CA PRO A 229 0.59 -15.89 -4.96
C PRO A 229 1.29 -14.65 -4.39
N VAL A 230 1.44 -14.61 -3.08
CA VAL A 230 2.22 -13.62 -2.35
C VAL A 230 3.23 -14.39 -1.52
N VAL A 231 4.51 -14.07 -1.68
CA VAL A 231 5.61 -14.76 -1.00
C VAL A 231 6.48 -13.70 -0.33
N PRO A 232 6.31 -13.47 0.98
CA PRO A 232 7.21 -12.63 1.76
C PRO A 232 8.63 -13.20 1.72
N LEU A 233 9.62 -12.35 1.44
CA LEU A 233 11.05 -12.74 1.43
C LEU A 233 11.77 -12.23 2.68
N SER A 234 11.40 -11.05 3.17
CA SER A 234 11.89 -10.47 4.42
C SER A 234 10.79 -9.62 5.06
N SER A 235 11.07 -8.96 6.19
CA SER A 235 10.12 -8.04 6.83
C SER A 235 9.70 -6.88 5.93
N ASN A 236 10.50 -6.51 4.94
CA ASN A 236 10.30 -5.32 4.10
C ASN A 236 10.40 -5.64 2.60
N SER A 237 10.33 -6.91 2.20
CA SER A 237 10.36 -7.29 0.78
C SER A 237 9.61 -8.58 0.53
N GLY A 238 9.11 -8.72 -0.69
CA GLY A 238 8.56 -9.99 -1.14
C GLY A 238 8.17 -9.98 -2.61
N LEU A 239 7.66 -11.13 -3.04
CA LEU A 239 7.18 -11.38 -4.39
C LEU A 239 5.65 -11.38 -4.41
N ILE A 240 5.09 -10.77 -5.45
CA ILE A 240 3.67 -10.86 -5.79
C ILE A 240 3.57 -11.45 -7.19
N GLY A 241 2.85 -12.55 -7.37
CA GLY A 241 2.56 -13.09 -8.69
C GLY A 241 1.65 -12.15 -9.46
N PHE A 242 2.05 -11.81 -10.68
CA PHE A 242 1.24 -10.98 -11.55
C PHE A 242 0.21 -11.85 -12.27
N TYR A 243 -1.04 -11.39 -12.31
CA TYR A 243 -2.04 -11.98 -13.19
C TYR A 243 -1.73 -11.57 -14.63
N SER A 244 -1.46 -12.56 -15.49
CA SER A 244 -1.39 -12.31 -16.93
C SER A 244 -2.74 -11.78 -17.43
N ASN A 245 -2.70 -10.90 -18.43
CA ASN A 245 -3.90 -10.34 -19.09
C ASN A 245 -4.84 -9.55 -18.16
N CYS A 246 -4.29 -8.90 -17.13
CA CYS A 246 -5.03 -7.96 -16.29
C CYS A 246 -4.57 -6.52 -16.53
N GLU A 247 -5.52 -5.59 -16.55
CA GLU A 247 -5.24 -4.16 -16.70
C GLU A 247 -5.97 -3.37 -15.62
N ASN A 248 -5.32 -2.35 -15.06
CA ASN A 248 -5.95 -1.50 -14.05
C ASN A 248 -7.01 -0.58 -14.68
N ILE A 249 -8.05 -0.26 -13.91
CA ILE A 249 -9.18 0.56 -14.39
C ILE A 249 -8.69 1.94 -14.84
N ASN A 250 -7.69 2.50 -14.16
CA ASN A 250 -7.09 3.78 -14.53
C ASN A 250 -6.58 3.80 -15.98
N ASN A 251 -5.80 2.80 -16.37
CA ASN A 251 -5.25 2.64 -17.71
C ASN A 251 -6.36 2.36 -18.74
N ILE A 252 -7.32 1.50 -18.41
CA ILE A 252 -8.47 1.21 -19.30
C ILE A 252 -9.23 2.49 -19.64
N VAL A 253 -9.59 3.29 -18.63
CA VAL A 253 -10.31 4.56 -18.81
C VAL A 253 -9.43 5.58 -19.52
N ARG A 254 -8.15 5.67 -19.17
CA ARG A 254 -7.18 6.57 -19.81
C ARG A 254 -7.05 6.30 -21.30
N TYR A 255 -6.81 5.05 -21.71
CA TYR A 255 -6.69 4.69 -23.12
C TYR A 255 -8.00 4.90 -23.89
N TYR A 256 -9.14 4.61 -23.27
CA TYR A 256 -10.45 4.92 -23.85
C TYR A 256 -10.61 6.43 -24.09
N ARG A 257 -10.30 7.27 -23.10
CA ARG A 257 -10.41 8.74 -23.23
C ARG A 257 -9.43 9.31 -24.24
N GLU A 258 -8.17 8.87 -24.22
CA GLU A 258 -7.14 9.31 -25.15
C GLU A 258 -7.53 8.98 -26.60
N SER A 259 -8.07 7.77 -26.87
CA SER A 259 -8.54 7.39 -28.21
C SER A 259 -9.77 8.17 -28.69
N HIS A 260 -10.54 8.76 -27.78
CA HIS A 260 -11.72 9.58 -28.10
C HIS A 260 -11.47 11.08 -27.95
N ASN A 261 -10.20 11.50 -27.80
CA ASN A 261 -9.79 12.90 -27.59
C ASN A 261 -10.47 13.58 -26.39
N GLN A 262 -10.76 12.81 -25.33
CA GLN A 262 -11.33 13.30 -24.09
C GLN A 262 -10.24 13.48 -23.03
N PRO A 263 -10.27 14.56 -22.22
CA PRO A 263 -9.31 14.72 -21.14
C PRO A 263 -9.58 13.72 -20.00
N VAL A 264 -8.53 13.08 -19.48
CA VAL A 264 -8.63 12.13 -18.35
C VAL A 264 -9.26 12.76 -17.11
N ASN A 265 -9.01 14.04 -16.86
CA ASN A 265 -9.50 14.76 -15.68
C ASN A 265 -10.75 15.60 -15.98
N LEU A 266 -11.60 15.17 -16.92
CA LEU A 266 -12.78 15.91 -17.37
C LEU A 266 -13.69 16.32 -16.21
N GLU A 267 -14.05 15.36 -15.35
CA GLU A 267 -14.94 15.59 -14.22
C GLU A 267 -14.34 16.56 -13.21
N GLN A 268 -13.05 16.40 -12.91
CA GLN A 268 -12.35 17.28 -11.98
C GLN A 268 -12.29 18.71 -12.52
N ARG A 269 -12.10 18.89 -13.83
CA ARG A 269 -12.13 20.23 -14.45
C ARG A 269 -13.52 20.86 -14.32
N MET A 270 -14.59 20.09 -14.54
CA MET A 270 -15.96 20.60 -14.36
C MET A 270 -16.26 20.97 -12.91
N ALA A 271 -15.85 20.15 -11.95
CA ALA A 271 -16.00 20.43 -10.53
C ALA A 271 -15.25 21.71 -10.12
N LEU A 272 -13.99 21.87 -10.55
CA LEU A 272 -13.17 23.05 -10.25
C LEU A 272 -13.64 24.31 -11.00
N GLN A 273 -14.26 24.17 -12.17
CA GLN A 273 -14.87 25.28 -12.89
C GLN A 273 -16.07 25.83 -12.11
N PHE A 274 -16.88 24.95 -11.52
CA PHE A 274 -18.00 25.36 -10.67
C PHE A 274 -17.52 25.91 -9.31
N SER A 275 -16.48 25.31 -8.73
CA SER A 275 -15.94 25.75 -7.44
C SER A 275 -14.41 25.70 -7.41
N PRO A 276 -13.74 26.82 -7.73
CA PRO A 276 -12.27 26.89 -7.82
C PRO A 276 -11.55 26.61 -6.49
N ASN A 277 -12.18 26.94 -5.36
CA ASN A 277 -11.56 26.84 -4.02
C ASN A 277 -11.95 25.54 -3.28
N TRP A 278 -11.82 24.39 -3.95
CA TRP A 278 -12.29 23.07 -3.47
C TRP A 278 -11.88 22.75 -2.02
N ASP A 279 -10.63 23.02 -1.65
CA ASP A 279 -10.07 22.61 -0.36
C ASP A 279 -10.71 23.33 0.83
N THR A 280 -11.22 24.56 0.62
CA THR A 280 -11.85 25.38 1.67
C THR A 280 -13.36 25.20 1.78
N LEU A 281 -13.96 24.40 0.90
CA LEU A 281 -15.41 24.21 0.86
C LEU A 281 -15.91 23.36 2.02
N SER A 282 -17.11 23.69 2.51
CA SER A 282 -17.86 22.80 3.39
C SER A 282 -18.30 21.53 2.66
N VAL A 283 -18.69 20.49 3.41
CA VAL A 283 -19.14 19.21 2.82
C VAL A 283 -20.30 19.42 1.84
N MET A 284 -21.32 20.20 2.22
CA MET A 284 -22.48 20.46 1.36
C MET A 284 -22.10 21.21 0.08
N GLN A 285 -21.17 22.16 0.16
CA GLN A 285 -20.68 22.86 -1.03
C GLN A 285 -19.91 21.92 -1.96
N LYS A 286 -19.10 21.00 -1.42
CA LYS A 286 -18.42 19.98 -2.21
C LYS A 286 -19.40 19.05 -2.90
N VAL A 287 -20.50 18.67 -2.22
CA VAL A 287 -21.57 17.84 -2.80
C VAL A 287 -22.22 18.53 -3.99
N GLU A 288 -22.55 19.82 -3.88
CA GLU A 288 -23.12 20.58 -4.99
C GLU A 288 -22.19 20.60 -6.22
N SER A 289 -20.91 20.91 -6.02
CA SER A 289 -19.89 20.86 -7.08
C SER A 289 -19.70 19.46 -7.66
N PHE A 290 -19.79 18.43 -6.81
CA PHE A 290 -19.66 17.03 -7.18
C PHE A 290 -20.83 16.60 -8.07
N GLU A 291 -22.07 16.84 -7.64
CA GLU A 291 -23.28 16.54 -8.41
C GLU A 291 -23.38 17.32 -9.72
N TYR A 292 -22.90 18.58 -9.72
CA TYR A 292 -22.75 19.35 -10.95
C TYR A 292 -21.84 18.63 -11.94
N ALA A 293 -20.65 18.19 -11.52
CA ALA A 293 -19.73 17.47 -12.39
C ALA A 293 -20.31 16.12 -12.84
N LEU A 294 -21.02 15.40 -11.97
CA LEU A 294 -21.68 14.14 -12.33
C LEU A 294 -22.76 14.35 -13.40
N SER A 295 -23.59 15.38 -13.26
CA SER A 295 -24.70 15.65 -14.19
C SER A 295 -24.21 16.08 -15.59
N ASN A 296 -23.04 16.70 -15.66
CA ASN A 296 -22.45 17.19 -16.92
C ASN A 296 -21.51 16.18 -17.60
N THR A 297 -21.35 14.97 -17.04
CA THR A 297 -20.48 13.92 -17.60
C THR A 297 -21.19 12.57 -17.64
N PRO A 298 -20.96 11.74 -18.68
CA PRO A 298 -21.75 10.51 -18.87
C PRO A 298 -21.34 9.34 -17.96
N GLY A 299 -20.06 9.24 -17.54
CA GLY A 299 -19.57 8.16 -16.67
C GLY A 299 -19.65 6.74 -17.25
N ASN A 300 -19.76 6.59 -18.58
CA ASN A 300 -19.91 5.29 -19.25
C ASN A 300 -18.63 4.77 -19.93
N ASP A 301 -17.49 5.38 -19.62
CA ASP A 301 -16.19 5.10 -20.22
C ASP A 301 -15.80 3.62 -20.04
N LEU A 302 -15.90 3.12 -18.80
CA LEU A 302 -15.53 1.73 -18.50
C LEU A 302 -16.46 0.73 -19.20
N GLN A 303 -17.77 1.02 -19.23
CA GLN A 303 -18.76 0.18 -19.92
C GLN A 303 -18.42 0.07 -21.41
N ARG A 304 -18.13 1.20 -22.07
CA ARG A 304 -17.77 1.25 -23.48
C ARG A 304 -16.42 0.60 -23.77
N ALA A 305 -15.44 0.83 -22.90
CA ALA A 305 -14.13 0.18 -23.01
C ALA A 305 -14.24 -1.35 -22.92
N MET A 306 -15.04 -1.87 -21.96
CA MET A 306 -15.28 -3.31 -21.84
C MET A 306 -16.03 -3.87 -23.07
N TRP A 307 -16.98 -3.12 -23.63
CA TRP A 307 -17.66 -3.48 -24.87
C TRP A 307 -16.68 -3.57 -26.05
N TYR A 308 -15.87 -2.54 -26.28
CA TYR A 308 -14.90 -2.52 -27.39
C TYR A 308 -13.80 -3.58 -27.27
N LYS A 309 -13.46 -3.98 -26.05
CA LYS A 309 -12.54 -5.09 -25.79
C LYS A 309 -13.19 -6.47 -25.90
N SER A 310 -14.49 -6.55 -26.10
CA SER A 310 -15.20 -7.83 -26.24
C SER A 310 -15.31 -8.22 -27.72
N PRO A 311 -14.96 -9.47 -28.09
CA PRO A 311 -14.96 -9.88 -29.50
C PRO A 311 -16.37 -9.97 -30.10
N ASN A 312 -17.38 -10.27 -29.28
CA ASN A 312 -18.78 -10.35 -29.68
C ASN A 312 -19.72 -10.10 -28.48
N ALA A 313 -21.03 -10.01 -28.76
CA ALA A 313 -22.05 -9.67 -27.78
C ALA A 313 -22.27 -10.76 -26.70
N GLU A 314 -22.07 -12.03 -27.04
CA GLU A 314 -22.19 -13.15 -26.10
C GLU A 314 -21.08 -13.10 -25.05
N VAL A 315 -19.83 -12.97 -25.50
CA VAL A 315 -18.65 -12.82 -24.63
C VAL A 315 -18.78 -11.57 -23.78
N TRP A 316 -19.30 -10.46 -24.32
CA TRP A 316 -19.58 -9.28 -23.52
C TRP A 316 -20.59 -9.57 -22.39
N LEU A 317 -21.67 -10.30 -22.67
CA LEU A 317 -22.70 -10.62 -21.68
C LEU A 317 -22.15 -11.51 -20.56
N GLU A 318 -21.33 -12.51 -20.92
CA GLU A 318 -20.63 -13.37 -19.96
C GLU A 318 -19.64 -12.56 -19.11
N ARG A 319 -18.75 -11.78 -19.75
CA ARG A 319 -17.78 -10.92 -19.07
C ARG A 319 -18.44 -9.93 -18.13
N ARG A 320 -19.56 -9.33 -18.54
CA ARG A 320 -20.34 -8.41 -17.70
C ARG A 320 -20.88 -9.12 -16.46
N THR A 321 -21.38 -10.35 -16.64
CA THR A 321 -21.92 -11.14 -15.53
C THR A 321 -20.83 -11.49 -14.52
N ASP A 322 -19.66 -11.93 -15.01
CA ASP A 322 -18.49 -12.25 -14.19
C ASP A 322 -17.90 -11.01 -13.51
N TYR A 323 -17.85 -9.88 -14.21
CA TYR A 323 -17.50 -8.58 -13.64
C TYR A 323 -18.39 -8.22 -12.45
N THR A 324 -19.71 -8.23 -12.64
CA THR A 324 -20.67 -7.85 -11.58
C THR A 324 -20.59 -8.80 -10.38
N ARG A 325 -20.46 -10.11 -10.63
CA ARG A 325 -20.32 -11.12 -9.56
C ARG A 325 -19.02 -10.97 -8.79
N SER A 326 -17.89 -10.87 -9.48
CA SER A 326 -16.57 -10.74 -8.85
C SER A 326 -16.45 -9.43 -8.06
N LEU A 327 -16.98 -8.32 -8.60
CA LEU A 327 -17.04 -7.05 -7.88
C LEU A 327 -17.87 -7.18 -6.60
N ALA A 328 -19.06 -7.79 -6.66
CA ALA A 328 -19.92 -7.97 -5.47
C ALA A 328 -19.25 -8.84 -4.39
N VAL A 329 -18.66 -9.98 -4.77
CA VAL A 329 -17.96 -10.85 -3.81
C VAL A 329 -16.80 -10.10 -3.15
N MET A 330 -16.00 -9.37 -3.95
CA MET A 330 -14.85 -8.63 -3.45
C MET A 330 -15.25 -7.41 -2.61
N SER A 331 -16.36 -6.73 -2.93
CA SER A 331 -16.92 -5.65 -2.11
C SER A 331 -17.27 -6.15 -0.70
N ILE A 332 -17.92 -7.31 -0.58
CA ILE A 332 -18.29 -7.87 0.72
C ILE A 332 -17.08 -8.41 1.48
N ALA A 333 -16.20 -9.15 0.82
CA ALA A 333 -14.97 -9.65 1.44
C ALA A 333 -14.06 -8.50 1.91
N GLY A 334 -13.91 -7.46 1.07
CA GLY A 334 -13.16 -6.26 1.39
C GLY A 334 -13.77 -5.48 2.56
N TYR A 335 -15.10 -5.35 2.62
CA TYR A 335 -15.77 -4.73 3.75
C TYR A 335 -15.55 -5.48 5.08
N ILE A 336 -15.66 -6.81 5.09
CA ILE A 336 -15.38 -7.61 6.30
C ILE A 336 -13.94 -7.43 6.76
N LEU A 337 -12.98 -7.48 5.83
CA LEU A 337 -11.55 -7.25 6.12
C LEU A 337 -11.25 -5.79 6.50
N GLY A 338 -12.08 -4.83 6.08
CA GLY A 338 -11.82 -3.40 6.22
C GLY A 338 -10.77 -2.87 5.23
N LEU A 339 -10.79 -3.37 3.99
CA LEU A 339 -9.85 -3.01 2.94
C LEU A 339 -10.13 -1.59 2.39
N GLY A 340 -9.18 -0.68 2.58
CA GLY A 340 -9.19 0.72 2.12
C GLY A 340 -8.25 0.99 0.93
N ASP A 341 -8.09 2.25 0.54
CA ASP A 341 -7.26 2.71 -0.60
C ASP A 341 -7.61 2.02 -1.92
N ARG A 342 -8.91 1.90 -2.18
CA ARG A 342 -9.46 1.28 -3.40
C ARG A 342 -9.57 2.28 -4.55
N HIS A 343 -8.45 2.93 -4.89
CA HIS A 343 -8.38 3.81 -6.05
C HIS A 343 -8.31 3.01 -7.37
N PRO A 344 -8.62 3.60 -8.55
CA PRO A 344 -8.73 2.86 -9.82
C PRO A 344 -7.47 2.11 -10.27
N SER A 345 -6.28 2.49 -9.79
CA SER A 345 -5.03 1.77 -10.10
C SER A 345 -4.87 0.46 -9.28
N ASN A 346 -5.60 0.29 -8.17
CA ASN A 346 -5.56 -0.90 -7.30
C ASN A 346 -6.65 -1.92 -7.63
N ILE A 347 -7.46 -1.64 -8.65
CA ILE A 347 -8.51 -2.54 -9.14
C ILE A 347 -8.18 -2.87 -10.59
N LEU A 348 -7.93 -4.15 -10.84
CA LEU A 348 -7.65 -4.71 -12.15
C LEU A 348 -8.90 -5.38 -12.71
N ILE A 349 -9.00 -5.42 -14.03
CA ILE A 349 -9.98 -6.23 -14.76
C ILE A 349 -9.23 -7.22 -15.63
N HIS A 350 -9.61 -8.49 -15.53
CA HIS A 350 -9.08 -9.53 -16.40
C HIS A 350 -9.66 -9.36 -17.82
N GLU A 351 -8.78 -9.31 -18.82
CA GLU A 351 -9.15 -8.98 -20.20
C GLU A 351 -10.06 -10.03 -20.84
N ARG A 352 -9.80 -11.32 -20.60
CA ARG A 352 -10.64 -12.40 -21.13
C ARG A 352 -11.96 -12.59 -20.37
N THR A 353 -11.91 -12.76 -19.05
CA THR A 353 -13.09 -13.14 -18.24
C THR A 353 -13.90 -11.94 -17.75
N GLY A 354 -13.33 -10.73 -17.70
CA GLY A 354 -13.99 -9.56 -17.11
C GLY A 354 -14.01 -9.54 -15.58
N LYS A 355 -13.46 -10.56 -14.91
CA LYS A 355 -13.41 -10.60 -13.44
C LYS A 355 -12.54 -9.47 -12.87
N VAL A 356 -12.95 -8.96 -11.73
CA VAL A 356 -12.26 -7.92 -10.98
C VAL A 356 -11.23 -8.56 -10.04
N VAL A 357 -10.02 -7.98 -10.00
CA VAL A 357 -8.93 -8.40 -9.11
C VAL A 357 -8.44 -7.18 -8.32
N HIS A 358 -8.48 -7.24 -7.00
CA HIS A 358 -7.95 -6.18 -6.13
C HIS A 358 -6.49 -6.47 -5.82
N ILE A 359 -5.63 -5.48 -5.95
CA ILE A 359 -4.20 -5.56 -5.60
C ILE A 359 -3.86 -4.55 -4.51
N ASP A 360 -2.65 -4.66 -3.96
CA ASP A 360 -2.11 -3.76 -2.94
C ASP A 360 -2.99 -3.74 -1.68
N LEU A 361 -2.88 -4.77 -0.82
CA LEU A 361 -3.77 -4.97 0.33
C LEU A 361 -3.21 -4.39 1.63
N GLY A 362 -2.29 -3.42 1.53
CA GLY A 362 -1.60 -2.81 2.67
C GLY A 362 -2.51 -2.03 3.63
N ASP A 363 -3.65 -1.51 3.18
CA ASP A 363 -4.62 -0.80 4.02
C ASP A 363 -5.80 -1.69 4.41
N CYS A 364 -5.62 -2.58 5.39
CA CYS A 364 -6.71 -3.40 5.96
C CYS A 364 -7.22 -2.82 7.30
N PHE A 365 -8.28 -3.40 7.87
CA PHE A 365 -8.82 -3.06 9.20
C PHE A 365 -9.25 -1.60 9.37
N GLU A 366 -9.80 -1.00 8.30
CA GLU A 366 -10.32 0.38 8.30
C GLU A 366 -9.24 1.45 8.57
N LEU A 367 -7.96 1.12 8.38
CA LEU A 367 -6.85 2.08 8.55
C LEU A 367 -7.05 3.35 7.72
N ALA A 368 -7.54 3.23 6.48
CA ALA A 368 -7.81 4.38 5.62
C ALA A 368 -8.96 5.28 6.13
N ALA A 369 -9.91 4.72 6.91
CA ALA A 369 -11.03 5.47 7.48
C ALA A 369 -10.63 6.30 8.71
N HIS A 370 -9.54 5.89 9.38
CA HIS A 370 -8.99 6.54 10.57
C HIS A 370 -7.84 7.52 10.28
N ARG A 371 -7.51 7.77 9.01
CA ARG A 371 -6.47 8.75 8.65
C ARG A 371 -6.90 10.18 8.98
N ASP A 372 -5.98 10.96 9.53
CA ASP A 372 -6.17 12.40 9.80
C ASP A 372 -6.56 13.19 8.55
N LYS A 373 -5.88 12.86 7.44
CA LYS A 373 -6.04 13.55 6.16
C LYS A 373 -6.82 12.68 5.18
N TYR A 374 -7.96 13.20 4.74
CA TYR A 374 -8.87 12.55 3.79
C TYR A 374 -9.29 11.12 4.24
N PRO A 375 -9.94 10.97 5.40
CA PRO A 375 -10.43 9.68 5.85
C PRO A 375 -11.42 9.08 4.85
N GLU A 376 -11.24 7.81 4.50
CA GLU A 376 -12.19 7.09 3.64
C GLU A 376 -13.51 6.84 4.39
N LYS A 377 -14.63 7.31 3.83
CA LYS A 377 -15.97 7.21 4.44
C LYS A 377 -16.88 6.18 3.75
N VAL A 378 -16.32 5.35 2.86
CA VAL A 378 -17.07 4.35 2.09
C VAL A 378 -16.63 2.93 2.48
N PRO A 379 -17.54 1.95 2.53
CA PRO A 379 -17.19 0.57 2.89
C PRO A 379 -16.44 -0.17 1.77
N PHE A 380 -16.69 0.21 0.52
CA PHE A 380 -16.01 -0.26 -0.69
C PHE A 380 -16.27 0.73 -1.82
N ARG A 381 -15.45 0.65 -2.89
CA ARG A 381 -15.67 1.45 -4.09
C ARG A 381 -16.88 0.93 -4.88
N LEU A 382 -17.95 1.72 -4.94
CA LEU A 382 -19.11 1.48 -5.81
C LEU A 382 -19.53 2.79 -6.47
N THR A 383 -18.60 3.39 -7.23
CA THR A 383 -18.84 4.64 -7.93
C THR A 383 -19.60 4.40 -9.25
N ARG A 384 -20.16 5.45 -9.86
CA ARG A 384 -20.97 5.31 -11.08
C ARG A 384 -20.19 4.63 -12.22
N MET A 385 -18.88 4.86 -12.39
CA MET A 385 -18.09 4.17 -13.42
C MET A 385 -18.05 2.66 -13.23
N LEU A 386 -18.17 2.15 -12.00
CA LEU A 386 -18.25 0.71 -11.72
C LEU A 386 -19.67 0.18 -11.83
N ILE A 387 -20.67 1.04 -11.61
CA ILE A 387 -22.08 0.67 -11.73
C ILE A 387 -22.50 0.60 -13.21
N MET A 388 -22.05 1.53 -14.04
CA MET A 388 -22.47 1.63 -15.45
C MET A 388 -22.19 0.36 -16.30
N PRO A 389 -21.09 -0.39 -16.12
CA PRO A 389 -20.88 -1.66 -16.81
C PRO A 389 -21.86 -2.77 -16.44
N MET A 390 -22.57 -2.67 -15.31
CA MET A 390 -23.51 -3.70 -14.84
C MET A 390 -24.72 -3.84 -15.79
N GLU A 391 -25.64 -4.77 -15.47
CA GLU A 391 -26.85 -4.93 -16.26
C GLU A 391 -27.86 -3.78 -16.10
N VAL A 392 -29.01 -3.89 -16.77
CA VAL A 392 -30.05 -2.85 -16.83
C VAL A 392 -30.63 -2.51 -15.46
N SER A 393 -30.72 -3.50 -14.55
CA SER A 393 -31.13 -3.27 -13.15
C SER A 393 -30.03 -2.66 -12.27
N SER A 394 -28.86 -2.34 -12.85
CA SER A 394 -27.73 -1.73 -12.16
C SER A 394 -27.37 -2.50 -10.88
N ILE A 395 -27.31 -1.81 -9.74
CA ILE A 395 -26.96 -2.39 -8.44
C ILE A 395 -28.03 -3.38 -7.95
N GLU A 396 -29.31 -3.12 -8.23
CA GLU A 396 -30.45 -3.88 -7.70
C GLU A 396 -30.57 -5.30 -8.28
N GLY A 397 -29.78 -5.63 -9.31
CA GLY A 397 -29.76 -6.97 -9.90
C GLY A 397 -28.72 -7.91 -9.29
N ILE A 398 -27.88 -8.48 -10.16
CA ILE A 398 -26.86 -9.48 -9.87
C ILE A 398 -25.93 -9.00 -8.77
N PHE A 399 -25.57 -7.70 -8.72
CA PHE A 399 -24.70 -7.18 -7.68
C PHE A 399 -25.31 -7.39 -6.29
N LYS A 400 -26.50 -6.83 -6.03
CA LYS A 400 -27.18 -6.94 -4.74
C LYS A 400 -27.52 -8.37 -4.37
N HIS A 401 -27.97 -9.19 -5.33
CA HIS A 401 -28.19 -10.61 -5.07
C HIS A 401 -26.90 -11.32 -4.67
N THR A 402 -25.81 -11.14 -5.43
CA THR A 402 -24.51 -11.77 -5.14
C THR A 402 -23.95 -11.30 -3.81
N ALA A 403 -24.08 -10.01 -3.48
CA ALA A 403 -23.69 -9.45 -2.20
C ALA A 403 -24.46 -10.09 -1.03
N ASN A 404 -25.78 -10.27 -1.16
CA ASN A 404 -26.61 -10.95 -0.17
C ASN A 404 -26.19 -12.41 0.05
N HIS A 405 -25.99 -13.20 -1.01
CA HIS A 405 -25.58 -14.60 -0.85
C HIS A 405 -24.16 -14.71 -0.27
N THR A 406 -23.24 -13.84 -0.70
CA THR A 406 -21.88 -13.78 -0.14
C THR A 406 -21.93 -13.47 1.35
N MET A 407 -22.63 -12.40 1.74
CA MET A 407 -22.77 -12.02 3.15
C MET A 407 -23.47 -13.11 3.98
N ARG A 408 -24.51 -13.76 3.45
CA ARG A 408 -25.17 -14.91 4.10
C ARG A 408 -24.16 -16.02 4.42
N VAL A 409 -23.34 -16.41 3.44
CA VAL A 409 -22.34 -17.48 3.63
C VAL A 409 -21.28 -17.06 4.64
N LEU A 410 -20.78 -15.81 4.58
CA LEU A 410 -19.78 -15.32 5.52
C LEU A 410 -20.33 -15.26 6.96
N ARG A 411 -21.55 -14.73 7.16
CA ARG A 411 -22.18 -14.66 8.49
C ARG A 411 -22.49 -16.05 9.06
N ALA A 412 -22.92 -17.00 8.22
CA ALA A 412 -23.17 -18.38 8.64
C ALA A 412 -21.90 -19.10 9.09
N ASN A 413 -20.73 -18.74 8.54
CA ASN A 413 -19.44 -19.34 8.85
C ASN A 413 -18.52 -18.38 9.65
N ARG A 414 -19.12 -17.46 10.42
CA ARG A 414 -18.39 -16.41 11.15
C ARG A 414 -17.29 -16.97 12.05
N GLU A 415 -17.51 -18.10 12.71
CA GLU A 415 -16.53 -18.70 13.63
C GLU A 415 -15.23 -19.10 12.91
N SER A 416 -15.35 -19.67 11.71
CA SER A 416 -14.17 -20.04 10.90
C SER A 416 -13.42 -18.80 10.40
N LEU A 417 -14.15 -17.75 10.00
CA LEU A 417 -13.54 -16.49 9.57
C LEU A 417 -12.86 -15.77 10.73
N MET A 418 -13.51 -15.72 11.90
CA MET A 418 -12.96 -15.13 13.12
C MET A 418 -11.70 -15.84 13.56
N ALA A 419 -11.64 -17.18 13.51
CA ALA A 419 -10.43 -17.92 13.88
C ALA A 419 -9.20 -17.52 13.05
N VAL A 420 -9.37 -17.34 11.73
CA VAL A 420 -8.27 -16.90 10.84
C VAL A 420 -7.92 -15.43 11.07
N LEU A 421 -8.93 -14.57 11.22
CA LEU A 421 -8.73 -13.12 11.42
C LEU A 421 -8.14 -12.81 12.80
N GLU A 422 -8.49 -13.55 13.85
CA GLU A 422 -7.89 -13.41 15.18
C GLU A 422 -6.42 -13.83 15.15
N ALA A 423 -6.09 -14.97 14.54
CA ALA A 423 -4.71 -15.41 14.39
C ALA A 423 -3.88 -14.36 13.62
N PHE A 424 -4.48 -13.71 12.62
CA PHE A 424 -3.87 -12.61 11.88
C PHE A 424 -3.65 -11.36 12.76
N VAL A 425 -4.69 -10.92 13.47
CA VAL A 425 -4.67 -9.67 14.26
C VAL A 425 -3.82 -9.80 15.52
N TYR A 426 -3.59 -11.01 16.02
CA TYR A 426 -2.70 -11.26 17.15
C TYR A 426 -1.29 -11.71 16.76
N ASP A 427 -0.94 -11.72 15.46
CA ASP A 427 0.42 -12.04 15.01
C ASP A 427 1.40 -10.92 15.46
N PRO A 428 2.35 -11.21 16.37
CA PRO A 428 3.23 -10.20 16.95
C PRO A 428 4.21 -9.58 15.95
N LEU A 429 4.39 -10.22 14.79
CA LEU A 429 5.30 -9.76 13.76
C LEU A 429 4.59 -8.91 12.71
N VAL A 430 3.26 -8.95 12.64
CA VAL A 430 2.46 -8.06 11.81
C VAL A 430 2.35 -6.72 12.54
N SER A 431 3.12 -5.75 12.08
CA SER A 431 3.14 -4.42 12.66
C SER A 431 1.85 -3.67 12.32
N TRP A 432 0.82 -3.74 13.18
CA TRP A 432 -0.27 -2.75 13.19
C TRP A 432 0.17 -1.40 13.79
N SER A 433 1.49 -1.22 13.97
CA SER A 433 2.21 -0.10 14.60
C SER A 433 1.92 1.28 14.00
N TYR A 434 1.15 1.35 12.90
CA TYR A 434 0.73 2.59 12.26
C TYR A 434 -0.50 3.24 12.90
N LEU A 435 -1.20 2.54 13.80
CA LEU A 435 -2.20 3.16 14.66
C LEU A 435 -1.47 3.87 15.79
N ASN A 436 -1.36 5.20 15.74
CA ASN A 436 -0.87 5.99 16.88
C ASN A 436 -1.75 5.76 18.12
N ASP A 437 -1.19 5.86 19.33
CA ASP A 437 -1.86 5.58 20.61
C ASP A 437 -2.93 6.60 21.04
N THR A 438 -3.19 7.64 20.24
CA THR A 438 -4.00 8.79 20.66
C THR A 438 -5.45 8.84 20.18
N GLU A 439 -5.89 7.98 19.23
CA GLU A 439 -7.06 8.36 18.40
C GLU A 439 -8.25 7.39 18.36
N MET A 440 -8.18 6.24 19.02
CA MET A 440 -9.40 5.52 19.41
C MET A 440 -9.76 6.06 20.79
N GLY A 441 -10.83 6.85 20.90
CA GLY A 441 -11.32 7.43 22.16
C GLY A 441 -11.63 6.37 23.23
N ILE A 442 -10.58 5.82 23.83
CA ILE A 442 -10.65 4.98 25.01
C ILE A 442 -10.77 5.96 26.17
N ASP A 443 -11.99 6.08 26.67
CA ASP A 443 -12.29 6.80 27.89
C ASP A 443 -11.64 6.06 29.08
N THR A 444 -10.35 6.26 29.30
CA THR A 444 -9.69 5.91 30.56
C THR A 444 -10.05 6.96 31.59
N SER A 445 -11.30 6.95 32.04
CA SER A 445 -11.73 7.77 33.18
C SER A 445 -12.51 6.95 34.20
N GLN A 446 -11.91 5.87 34.69
CA GLN A 446 -12.15 5.39 36.04
C GLN A 446 -10.81 5.03 36.69
N ASP A 447 -10.66 5.43 37.96
CA ASP A 447 -9.51 5.26 38.85
C ASP A 447 -8.31 6.20 38.68
N THR A 448 -8.48 7.47 39.10
CA THR A 448 -7.76 7.98 40.29
C THR A 448 -8.35 9.31 40.74
N ALA A 449 -9.14 9.28 41.82
CA ALA A 449 -9.54 10.46 42.55
C ALA A 449 -8.51 10.80 43.65
N LYS A 450 -8.31 12.12 43.86
CA LYS A 450 -7.56 12.82 44.93
C LYS A 450 -6.06 13.01 44.66
N VAL A 451 -5.62 14.25 44.45
CA VAL A 451 -5.15 15.21 45.48
C VAL A 451 -4.89 16.58 44.82
N THR A 452 -5.40 17.64 45.46
CA THR A 452 -5.13 19.10 45.43
C THR A 452 -3.79 19.58 44.81
N SER A 453 -3.60 20.78 44.22
CA SER A 453 -4.22 22.11 44.42
C SER A 453 -3.74 23.11 43.33
N ASN A 454 -4.61 24.06 42.99
CA ASN A 454 -4.39 25.46 42.58
C ASN A 454 -2.97 25.92 42.18
N THR A 455 -2.83 26.49 40.99
CA THR A 455 -2.46 27.92 40.84
C THR A 455 -2.88 28.43 39.45
N SER A 456 -3.73 29.45 39.46
CA SER A 456 -4.18 30.25 38.33
C SER A 456 -3.05 31.13 37.79
N ARG A 457 -2.97 31.33 36.47
CA ARG A 457 -2.46 32.59 35.89
C ARG A 457 -3.01 32.87 34.48
N ASN A 458 -3.33 34.13 34.31
CA ASN A 458 -4.17 34.76 33.30
C ASN A 458 -3.64 34.73 31.86
N ALA A 459 -4.62 34.82 30.95
CA ALA A 459 -4.50 35.24 29.57
C ALA A 459 -4.17 36.74 29.43
N GLN A 460 -3.49 37.09 28.32
CA GLN A 460 -3.66 38.27 27.45
C GLN A 460 -2.43 38.32 26.50
N ALA A 461 -2.58 38.01 25.21
CA ALA A 461 -3.06 38.86 24.11
C ALA A 461 -1.89 39.43 23.28
N SER A 462 -1.82 39.10 21.99
CA SER A 462 -1.93 40.07 20.88
C SER A 462 -1.37 39.50 19.56
N GLU A 463 -2.23 39.58 18.55
CA GLU A 463 -1.90 39.54 17.13
C GLU A 463 -0.98 40.71 16.76
N HIS A 464 0.00 40.49 15.89
CA HIS A 464 0.37 41.50 14.90
C HIS A 464 1.01 40.86 13.67
N ALA A 465 0.37 41.11 12.54
CA ALA A 465 0.82 40.80 11.20
C ALA A 465 2.08 41.60 10.81
N ALA A 466 2.95 41.00 9.99
CA ALA A 466 3.91 41.74 9.17
C ALA A 466 3.93 41.17 7.75
N ARG A 467 3.37 41.99 6.84
CA ARG A 467 3.28 41.87 5.39
C ARG A 467 4.37 42.76 4.79
N TRP A 468 5.40 42.25 4.11
CA TRP A 468 6.25 43.07 3.23
C TRP A 468 6.61 42.33 1.93
N SER A 469 6.57 43.13 0.86
CA SER A 469 6.69 42.82 -0.57
C SER A 469 8.14 42.87 -1.08
N MET A 470 8.36 42.27 -2.24
CA MET A 470 9.63 42.12 -2.98
C MET A 470 10.50 43.37 -3.15
N GLY A 471 11.81 43.13 -3.19
CA GLY A 471 12.83 43.92 -3.89
C GLY A 471 14.11 43.08 -4.01
N GLY A 472 14.62 42.82 -5.22
CA GLY A 472 15.71 41.87 -5.48
C GLY A 472 17.12 42.41 -5.21
N ASN A 473 18.08 41.50 -4.97
CA ASN A 473 19.29 41.26 -5.80
C ASN A 473 20.19 40.18 -5.16
N GLY A 474 20.87 39.40 -6.01
CA GLY A 474 21.95 38.41 -5.80
C GLY A 474 22.45 38.04 -4.38
N GLY A 475 22.31 36.75 -4.04
CA GLY A 475 23.05 36.06 -2.97
C GLY A 475 22.47 34.68 -2.69
N ALA A 476 23.18 33.61 -3.03
CA ALA A 476 22.74 32.23 -2.81
C ALA A 476 22.70 31.91 -1.31
N ASN A 477 21.49 31.68 -0.75
CA ASN A 477 21.29 31.38 0.67
C ASN A 477 20.73 29.98 0.91
N MET A 478 21.27 29.33 1.95
CA MET A 478 21.10 27.95 2.39
C MET A 478 19.78 27.71 3.17
N SER A 479 18.66 28.29 2.72
CA SER A 479 17.36 28.23 3.41
C SER A 479 16.18 27.80 2.52
N ASP A 480 16.41 27.51 1.23
CA ASP A 480 15.35 27.17 0.27
C ASP A 480 14.84 25.71 0.34
N PHE A 481 15.35 24.91 1.28
CA PHE A 481 14.99 23.49 1.43
C PHE A 481 13.54 23.26 1.92
N ALA A 482 12.90 24.26 2.54
CA ALA A 482 11.59 24.11 3.17
C ALA A 482 10.37 24.46 2.27
N SER A 483 10.56 24.92 1.02
CA SER A 483 9.48 25.51 0.21
C SER A 483 9.12 24.78 -1.09
N MET A 484 9.84 23.71 -1.47
CA MET A 484 9.47 22.90 -2.65
C MET A 484 9.02 21.50 -2.22
N GLY A 485 7.79 21.44 -1.69
CA GLY A 485 7.09 20.20 -1.38
C GLY A 485 5.62 20.32 -1.75
N GLY A 486 5.28 19.99 -3.00
CA GLY A 486 3.90 19.73 -3.38
C GLY A 486 3.37 18.53 -2.58
N SER A 487 2.27 18.76 -1.87
CA SER A 487 1.33 17.77 -1.31
C SER A 487 1.94 16.62 -0.49
N LYS A 488 2.10 16.88 0.82
CA LYS A 488 2.26 15.87 1.88
C LYS A 488 1.18 14.76 1.80
N PRO A 489 1.56 13.50 2.03
CA PRO A 489 0.92 12.63 3.01
C PRO A 489 1.81 12.55 4.27
N ASP A 490 1.17 12.53 5.44
CA ASP A 490 1.84 12.38 6.72
C ASP A 490 2.66 11.08 6.76
N MET A 491 3.95 11.22 7.04
CA MET A 491 4.79 10.14 7.56
C MET A 491 4.84 10.36 9.06
N GLY A 492 3.92 9.72 9.79
CA GLY A 492 4.07 9.55 11.23
C GLY A 492 5.32 8.72 11.50
N VAL A 493 6.39 9.40 11.90
CA VAL A 493 7.59 8.78 12.45
C VAL A 493 7.24 8.24 13.83
N SER A 494 6.90 6.97 13.92
CA SER A 494 6.80 6.24 15.18
C SER A 494 7.94 5.22 15.25
N LYS A 495 8.99 5.61 15.99
CA LYS A 495 10.16 4.84 16.47
C LYS A 495 10.23 3.37 16.04
N ALA A 496 11.00 3.08 14.99
CA ALA A 496 11.63 1.78 14.81
C ALA A 496 13.07 1.86 15.37
N GLY A 497 13.19 1.85 16.70
CA GLY A 497 14.47 1.74 17.40
C GLY A 497 14.69 0.30 17.86
N ASN A 498 15.82 -0.29 17.45
CA ASN A 498 16.35 -1.56 17.94
C ASN A 498 16.26 -1.67 19.48
N GLY A 499 15.41 -2.56 19.98
CA GLY A 499 15.56 -3.18 21.28
C GLY A 499 16.38 -4.46 21.11
N TYR A 500 17.63 -4.44 21.56
CA TYR A 500 18.44 -5.63 21.73
C TYR A 500 17.78 -6.58 22.74
N TYR A 501 18.05 -7.87 22.56
CA TYR A 501 17.78 -8.94 23.53
C TYR A 501 18.30 -8.55 24.92
N GLU A 502 17.40 -8.17 25.82
CA GLU A 502 17.61 -8.21 27.26
C GLU A 502 16.39 -8.89 27.89
N ASN A 503 16.61 -10.12 28.35
CA ASN A 503 15.87 -10.86 29.38
C ASN A 503 14.35 -10.58 29.48
N ALA A 504 13.58 -11.24 28.61
CA ALA A 504 12.13 -11.36 28.76
C ALA A 504 11.76 -12.52 29.70
N GLU A 505 12.15 -12.43 30.98
CA GLU A 505 11.34 -13.03 32.04
C GLU A 505 10.41 -11.94 32.57
N GLY A 506 9.10 -12.09 32.32
CA GLY A 506 8.09 -11.39 33.11
C GLY A 506 7.43 -10.13 32.54
N LYS A 507 7.14 -10.05 31.24
CA LYS A 507 6.02 -9.21 30.76
C LYS A 507 4.97 -10.06 30.09
N ALA A 508 3.80 -10.09 30.72
CA ALA A 508 2.63 -10.87 30.35
C ALA A 508 2.34 -10.79 28.85
N TRP A 509 2.22 -11.97 28.26
CA TRP A 509 1.84 -12.25 26.88
C TRP A 509 0.67 -11.38 26.40
N GLN A 510 0.78 -10.92 25.15
CA GLN A 510 -0.06 -9.97 24.41
C GLN A 510 -1.53 -10.42 24.18
N THR A 511 -2.19 -10.91 25.22
CA THR A 511 -3.63 -11.19 25.27
C THR A 511 -4.47 -9.91 25.49
N GLY A 512 -3.82 -8.74 25.52
CA GLY A 512 -4.38 -7.48 26.03
C GLY A 512 -4.11 -6.23 25.19
N ASN A 513 -3.72 -6.32 23.90
CA ASN A 513 -3.64 -5.13 23.05
C ASN A 513 -5.08 -4.60 22.79
N PRO A 514 -5.47 -3.43 23.35
CA PRO A 514 -6.83 -2.90 23.22
C PRO A 514 -7.20 -2.62 21.75
N LYS A 515 -6.22 -2.30 20.90
CA LYS A 515 -6.43 -2.05 19.46
C LYS A 515 -6.76 -3.33 18.70
N ALA A 516 -6.00 -4.39 18.95
CA ALA A 516 -6.26 -5.71 18.37
C ALA A 516 -7.68 -6.19 18.76
N ARG A 517 -8.07 -6.01 20.03
CA ARG A 517 -9.43 -6.31 20.50
C ARG A 517 -10.49 -5.46 19.80
N ALA A 518 -10.24 -4.17 19.59
CA ALA A 518 -11.18 -3.29 18.89
C ALA A 518 -11.37 -3.72 17.42
N ILE A 519 -10.29 -4.09 16.73
CA ILE A 519 -10.34 -4.60 15.34
C ILE A 519 -11.12 -5.91 15.28
N VAL A 520 -10.79 -6.88 16.13
CA VAL A 520 -11.50 -8.18 16.20
C VAL A 520 -12.97 -7.98 16.51
N LYS A 521 -13.29 -7.11 17.49
CA LYS A 521 -14.68 -6.74 17.81
C LYS A 521 -15.38 -6.11 16.62
N ARG A 522 -14.72 -5.18 15.92
CA ARG A 522 -15.28 -4.51 14.73
C ARG A 522 -15.61 -5.51 13.62
N ILE A 523 -14.71 -6.46 13.34
CA ILE A 523 -14.94 -7.54 12.37
C ILE A 523 -16.12 -8.42 12.82
N HIS A 524 -16.15 -8.78 14.10
CA HIS A 524 -17.26 -9.54 14.67
C HIS A 524 -18.60 -8.80 14.50
N ASP A 525 -18.65 -7.50 14.80
CA ASP A 525 -19.86 -6.69 14.66
C ASP A 525 -20.36 -6.68 13.20
N LYS A 526 -19.45 -6.62 12.21
CA LYS A 526 -19.80 -6.76 10.78
C LYS A 526 -20.39 -8.12 10.43
N LEU A 527 -19.81 -9.21 10.97
CA LEU A 527 -20.30 -10.58 10.73
C LEU A 527 -21.59 -10.89 11.50
N VAL A 528 -21.88 -10.19 12.59
CA VAL A 528 -23.13 -10.35 13.34
C VAL A 528 -24.23 -9.43 12.80
N GLY A 529 -23.87 -8.29 12.18
CA GLY A 529 -24.79 -7.29 11.66
C GLY A 529 -25.12 -6.18 12.65
N THR A 530 -24.22 -5.88 13.59
CA THR A 530 -24.38 -4.87 14.65
C THR A 530 -23.40 -3.69 14.47
N ASP A 531 -22.94 -3.46 13.24
CA ASP A 531 -21.85 -2.53 12.93
C ASP A 531 -22.31 -1.07 12.73
N PHE A 532 -23.61 -0.85 12.50
CA PHE A 532 -24.22 0.47 12.35
C PHE A 532 -24.98 0.94 13.60
N SER A 533 -25.51 -0.01 14.36
CA SER A 533 -26.39 0.19 15.51
C SER A 533 -26.26 -0.98 16.46
N ASN A 534 -26.64 -0.80 17.72
CA ASN A 534 -26.70 -1.88 18.70
C ASN A 534 -27.77 -2.95 18.35
N GLU A 535 -28.65 -2.66 17.39
CA GLU A 535 -29.61 -3.63 16.85
C GLU A 535 -29.00 -4.48 15.75
N GLN A 536 -29.32 -5.78 15.78
CA GLN A 536 -28.84 -6.75 14.81
C GLN A 536 -29.63 -6.64 13.50
N LEU A 537 -28.95 -6.24 12.43
CA LEU A 537 -29.52 -6.15 11.08
C LEU A 537 -29.58 -7.52 10.40
N THR A 538 -30.63 -7.71 9.60
CA THR A 538 -30.68 -8.81 8.63
C THR A 538 -29.60 -8.62 7.56
N VAL A 539 -29.30 -9.69 6.83
CA VAL A 539 -28.32 -9.63 5.73
C VAL A 539 -28.71 -8.57 4.70
N SER A 540 -29.99 -8.54 4.32
CA SER A 540 -30.48 -7.61 3.29
C SER A 540 -30.44 -6.15 3.75
N GLU A 541 -30.82 -5.87 5.00
CA GLU A 541 -30.76 -4.51 5.54
C GLU A 541 -29.33 -4.00 5.67
N GLN A 542 -28.40 -4.87 6.09
CA GLN A 542 -26.98 -4.52 6.18
C GLN A 542 -26.41 -4.21 4.79
N ILE A 543 -26.68 -5.05 3.78
CA ILE A 543 -26.27 -4.81 2.40
C ILE A 543 -26.84 -3.49 1.85
N GLU A 544 -28.11 -3.21 2.12
CA GLU A 544 -28.76 -1.97 1.72
C GLU A 544 -28.03 -0.74 2.30
N LYS A 545 -27.75 -0.73 3.61
CA LYS A 545 -26.99 0.35 4.25
C LYS A 545 -25.58 0.50 3.67
N LEU A 546 -24.90 -0.61 3.39
CA LEU A 546 -23.56 -0.59 2.80
C LEU A 546 -23.56 0.01 1.39
N ILE A 547 -24.54 -0.35 0.55
CA ILE A 547 -24.71 0.23 -0.78
C ILE A 547 -24.96 1.73 -0.65
N GLN A 548 -25.89 2.14 0.21
CA GLN A 548 -26.19 3.56 0.44
C GLN A 548 -24.96 4.35 0.87
N GLN A 549 -24.13 3.82 1.78
CA GLN A 549 -22.88 4.47 2.16
C GLN A 549 -21.86 4.54 1.02
N ALA A 550 -21.74 3.49 0.21
CA ALA A 550 -20.79 3.41 -0.91
C ALA A 550 -21.17 4.33 -2.07
N THR A 551 -22.47 4.64 -2.25
CA THR A 551 -22.98 5.50 -3.33
C THR A 551 -23.32 6.93 -2.88
N SER A 552 -23.17 7.25 -1.58
CA SER A 552 -23.50 8.58 -1.05
C SER A 552 -22.58 9.66 -1.62
N SER A 553 -23.17 10.69 -2.25
CA SER A 553 -22.44 11.87 -2.72
C SER A 553 -21.68 12.56 -1.59
N GLU A 554 -22.23 12.59 -0.37
CA GLU A 554 -21.58 13.19 0.81
C GLU A 554 -20.29 12.44 1.18
N ASN A 555 -20.34 11.12 1.18
CA ASN A 555 -19.17 10.28 1.49
C ASN A 555 -18.13 10.33 0.38
N LEU A 556 -18.56 10.37 -0.89
CA LEU A 556 -17.67 10.39 -2.05
C LEU A 556 -17.01 11.75 -2.28
N ALA A 557 -17.71 12.86 -2.03
CA ALA A 557 -17.21 14.21 -2.28
C ALA A 557 -16.08 14.64 -1.33
N VAL A 558 -15.94 13.99 -0.16
CA VAL A 558 -14.86 14.28 0.79
C VAL A 558 -13.59 13.47 0.56
N LEU A 559 -13.63 12.49 -0.35
CA LEU A 559 -12.48 11.64 -0.65
C LEU A 559 -11.38 12.43 -1.38
N TYR A 560 -10.15 11.98 -1.19
CA TYR A 560 -9.00 12.58 -1.86
C TYR A 560 -9.11 12.48 -3.39
N VAL A 561 -8.61 13.49 -4.11
CA VAL A 561 -8.64 13.58 -5.58
C VAL A 561 -8.07 12.33 -6.27
N GLY A 562 -6.99 11.75 -5.74
CA GLY A 562 -6.36 10.54 -6.29
C GLY A 562 -7.18 9.26 -6.12
N TRP A 563 -8.19 9.27 -5.23
CA TRP A 563 -9.19 8.20 -5.13
C TRP A 563 -10.15 8.23 -6.33
N VAL A 564 -10.25 9.37 -7.02
CA VAL A 564 -11.08 9.61 -8.21
C VAL A 564 -12.56 9.27 -7.98
N PRO A 565 -13.24 9.96 -7.04
CA PRO A 565 -14.63 9.64 -6.67
C PRO A 565 -15.65 10.00 -7.75
N LEU A 566 -15.32 10.93 -8.63
CA LEU A 566 -16.17 11.38 -9.73
C LEU A 566 -16.28 10.38 -10.90
N TRP A 567 -15.43 9.36 -10.92
CA TRP A 567 -15.51 8.30 -11.92
C TRP A 567 -16.69 7.41 -11.61
#